data_AF-A0A9Q0BP00-F1
#
_entry.id   AF-A0A9Q0BP00-F1
#
_cell.length_a   1.000
_cell.length_b   1.000
_cell.length_c   1.000
_cell.angle_alpha   90.00
_cell.angle_beta   90.00
_cell.angle_gamma   90.00
#
_symmetry.space_group_name_H-M   'P 1'
#
loop_
_entity.id
_entity.type
_entity.pdbx_description
1 polymer ?
#
loop_
_entity_poly.entity_id
_entity_poly.type
_entity_poly.pdbx_seq_one_letter_code
_entity_poly.pdbx_strand_id
1 'polypeptide(L)'
;MTSQFAPQTPGTLYGSDRSYSPFNPSPSPAPSPYPVGYMNTPSPSTYSPNTPGGIPQSPYNPQTPGASLDSSMGDWCTTDIEVRIHTHDDTDLVGQTGIIRTVSNGVCSVFLRQEDRSVSIVSEHLAPVPPNSGDEFKVIHGEERESVGRVLSKQEGDVLVCKINDDVKMMPVNYLCKMKSID
;
A
#
# COMPACT_ATOMS: atom_id res chain seq x y z
N MET A 1 31.21 36.59 -55.55
CA MET A 1 29.80 36.18 -55.77
C MET A 1 29.61 34.80 -55.15
N THR A 2 28.86 34.75 -54.06
CA THR A 2 28.06 33.64 -53.48
C THR A 2 28.31 32.18 -53.92
N SER A 3 28.64 31.29 -52.96
CA SER A 3 27.66 30.35 -52.37
C SER A 3 28.23 29.60 -51.14
N GLN A 4 27.43 29.58 -50.07
CA GLN A 4 27.49 28.60 -48.96
C GLN A 4 26.97 27.24 -49.44
N PHE A 5 27.44 26.13 -48.86
CA PHE A 5 26.65 25.13 -48.12
C PHE A 5 27.61 24.08 -47.49
N ALA A 6 27.19 23.50 -46.35
CA ALA A 6 28.01 23.00 -45.25
C ALA A 6 28.81 21.69 -45.47
N PRO A 7 29.93 21.48 -44.74
CA PRO A 7 30.61 20.20 -44.63
C PRO A 7 29.99 19.32 -43.53
N GLN A 8 29.56 18.11 -43.86
CA GLN A 8 29.27 17.08 -42.86
C GLN A 8 30.53 16.23 -42.62
N THR A 9 30.89 16.09 -41.36
CA THR A 9 31.83 15.07 -40.83
C THR A 9 31.40 14.82 -39.38
N PRO A 10 31.88 13.80 -38.66
CA PRO A 10 32.58 12.58 -39.08
C PRO A 10 32.00 11.31 -38.42
N GLY A 11 32.29 10.13 -39.00
CA GLY A 11 32.12 8.85 -38.32
C GLY A 11 33.02 8.77 -37.09
N THR A 12 32.41 8.75 -35.91
CA THR A 12 33.10 8.59 -34.63
C THR A 12 33.43 7.13 -34.39
N LEU A 13 34.70 6.81 -34.64
CA LEU A 13 35.46 5.79 -33.93
C LEU A 13 35.34 6.03 -32.43
N TYR A 14 34.86 5.05 -31.68
CA TYR A 14 35.16 4.94 -30.26
C TYR A 14 35.49 3.49 -29.93
N GLY A 15 36.78 3.24 -29.70
CA GLY A 15 37.23 2.06 -29.01
C GLY A 15 36.90 2.16 -27.53
N SER A 16 36.59 1.02 -26.92
CA SER A 16 36.79 0.82 -25.49
C SER A 16 37.18 -0.63 -25.26
N ASP A 17 38.45 -0.76 -24.90
CA ASP A 17 39.10 -1.89 -24.27
C ASP A 17 38.25 -2.47 -23.12
N ARG A 18 38.03 -3.79 -23.11
CA ARG A 18 37.92 -4.64 -21.91
C ARG A 18 37.84 -6.13 -22.28
N SER A 19 38.99 -6.79 -22.15
CA SER A 19 39.19 -8.04 -21.40
C SER A 19 38.26 -9.25 -21.65
N TYR A 20 38.82 -10.28 -22.28
CA TYR A 20 38.66 -11.74 -22.03
C TYR A 20 37.31 -12.29 -21.50
N SER A 21 36.64 -13.12 -22.31
CA SER A 21 36.31 -14.54 -22.02
C SER A 21 35.52 -15.20 -23.17
N PRO A 22 35.77 -16.48 -23.53
CA PRO A 22 35.12 -17.14 -24.65
C PRO A 22 33.92 -18.03 -24.23
N PHE A 23 32.89 -18.07 -25.09
CA PHE A 23 31.70 -18.98 -25.08
C PHE A 23 30.66 -18.73 -23.95
N ASN A 24 29.34 -18.62 -24.14
CA ASN A 24 28.35 -18.86 -25.21
C ASN A 24 27.02 -18.18 -24.75
N PRO A 25 26.12 -17.66 -25.63
CA PRO A 25 24.74 -18.19 -25.61
C PRO A 25 23.95 -18.18 -26.94
N SER A 26 23.18 -19.27 -27.12
CA SER A 26 21.81 -19.49 -27.66
C SER A 26 21.30 -18.87 -28.99
N PRO A 27 20.56 -19.63 -29.84
CA PRO A 27 20.00 -19.14 -31.10
C PRO A 27 18.69 -18.35 -30.93
N SER A 28 18.60 -17.18 -31.58
CA SER A 28 17.35 -16.44 -31.83
C SER A 28 16.57 -17.02 -33.04
N PRO A 29 15.23 -17.00 -33.05
CA PRO A 29 14.43 -17.37 -34.22
C PRO A 29 14.44 -16.27 -35.29
N ALA A 30 14.65 -16.67 -36.55
CA ALA A 30 14.64 -15.81 -37.74
C ALA A 30 13.22 -15.42 -38.20
N PRO A 31 13.03 -14.26 -38.86
CA PRO A 31 11.78 -13.89 -39.53
C PRO A 31 11.70 -14.43 -40.97
N SER A 32 10.59 -15.08 -41.34
CA SER A 32 10.28 -15.53 -42.72
C SER A 32 9.31 -14.59 -43.45
N PRO A 33 9.44 -14.38 -44.78
CA PRO A 33 8.60 -13.47 -45.55
C PRO A 33 7.59 -14.14 -46.55
N TYR A 34 6.49 -13.40 -46.84
CA TYR A 34 5.57 -13.43 -48.02
C TYR A 34 4.26 -14.30 -47.98
N PRO A 35 3.21 -14.06 -48.83
CA PRO A 35 2.16 -13.00 -48.66
C PRO A 35 0.69 -13.43 -49.06
N VAL A 36 -0.24 -12.45 -49.03
CA VAL A 36 -1.52 -12.28 -49.79
C VAL A 36 -2.85 -12.80 -49.19
N GLY A 37 -3.83 -11.88 -49.05
CA GLY A 37 -5.25 -12.19 -49.31
C GLY A 37 -6.32 -11.34 -48.60
N TYR A 38 -6.86 -10.33 -49.31
CA TYR A 38 -8.22 -9.72 -49.23
C TYR A 38 -8.74 -9.16 -47.88
N MET A 39 -8.84 -7.84 -47.68
CA MET A 39 -9.93 -6.92 -48.13
C MET A 39 -11.27 -7.08 -47.37
N ASN A 40 -11.55 -6.21 -46.38
CA ASN A 40 -12.70 -5.29 -46.34
C ASN A 40 -12.92 -4.61 -44.96
N THR A 41 -13.14 -3.30 -44.99
CA THR A 41 -13.68 -2.37 -43.97
C THR A 41 -15.22 -2.49 -43.85
N PRO A 42 -15.96 -1.60 -43.14
CA PRO A 42 -16.06 -1.22 -41.72
C PRO A 42 -17.42 -1.66 -41.08
N SER A 43 -17.65 -1.40 -39.77
CA SER A 43 -18.86 -1.70 -38.93
C SER A 43 -20.20 -1.09 -39.45
N PRO A 44 -21.42 -1.19 -38.81
CA PRO A 44 -21.94 -1.93 -37.63
C PRO A 44 -23.38 -2.57 -37.81
N SER A 45 -23.97 -3.10 -36.71
CA SER A 45 -25.42 -3.13 -36.36
C SER A 45 -26.30 -4.39 -36.61
N THR A 46 -27.06 -4.78 -35.55
CA THR A 46 -28.53 -5.08 -35.50
C THR A 46 -29.02 -6.53 -35.19
N TYR A 47 -29.63 -6.69 -33.99
CA TYR A 47 -30.78 -7.55 -33.57
C TYR A 47 -30.64 -9.08 -33.43
N SER A 48 -31.26 -9.84 -32.49
CA SER A 48 -32.10 -9.64 -31.28
C SER A 48 -32.31 -11.03 -30.57
N PRO A 49 -33.37 -11.32 -29.79
CA PRO A 49 -33.48 -11.25 -28.32
C PRO A 49 -33.79 -12.61 -27.64
N ASN A 50 -33.46 -12.79 -26.36
CA ASN A 50 -34.34 -13.42 -25.35
C ASN A 50 -33.63 -13.57 -23.98
N THR A 51 -34.18 -12.89 -22.97
CA THR A 51 -33.87 -13.02 -21.54
C THR A 51 -34.70 -14.18 -20.94
N PRO A 52 -34.20 -14.89 -19.91
CA PRO A 52 -34.86 -14.72 -18.61
C PRO A 52 -33.91 -14.73 -17.39
N GLY A 53 -34.15 -13.79 -16.46
CA GLY A 53 -33.52 -13.69 -15.13
C GLY A 53 -32.35 -12.71 -15.11
N GLY A 54 -32.32 -11.61 -14.35
CA GLY A 54 -33.13 -11.22 -13.20
C GLY A 54 -32.22 -10.79 -12.05
N ILE A 55 -31.45 -9.70 -12.19
CA ILE A 55 -30.92 -8.92 -11.05
C ILE A 55 -30.57 -7.49 -11.52
N PRO A 56 -31.14 -6.41 -10.94
CA PRO A 56 -30.62 -5.07 -11.13
C PRO A 56 -29.45 -4.86 -10.16
N GLN A 57 -28.23 -4.70 -10.68
CA GLN A 57 -27.10 -4.15 -9.93
C GLN A 57 -26.74 -2.82 -10.55
N SER A 58 -27.03 -1.75 -9.81
CA SER A 58 -26.65 -0.38 -10.16
C SER A 58 -25.13 -0.26 -10.32
N PRO A 59 -24.63 0.46 -11.34
CA PRO A 59 -23.24 0.34 -11.77
C PRO A 59 -22.37 1.50 -11.29
N TYR A 60 -22.06 1.64 -10.00
CA TYR A 60 -20.95 2.51 -9.55
C TYR A 60 -20.40 2.07 -8.20
N ASN A 61 -19.57 1.02 -8.21
CA ASN A 61 -18.45 0.93 -7.28
C ASN A 61 -17.28 0.24 -8.01
N PRO A 62 -16.17 0.91 -8.33
CA PRO A 62 -15.02 0.26 -8.94
C PRO A 62 -14.36 -0.65 -7.90
N GLN A 63 -14.63 -1.95 -8.02
CA GLN A 63 -14.07 -2.99 -7.20
C GLN A 63 -12.63 -3.26 -7.65
N THR A 64 -11.63 -2.82 -6.86
CA THR A 64 -10.21 -3.11 -7.12
C THR A 64 -9.95 -4.61 -6.87
N PRO A 65 -9.35 -5.35 -7.83
CA PRO A 65 -8.98 -6.74 -7.62
C PRO A 65 -7.85 -6.84 -6.58
N GLY A 66 -8.14 -7.43 -5.40
CA GLY A 66 -7.10 -7.70 -4.38
C GLY A 66 -7.58 -7.66 -2.92
N ALA A 67 -8.76 -7.14 -2.63
CA ALA A 67 -9.26 -7.01 -1.26
C ALA A 67 -10.00 -8.26 -0.78
N SER A 68 -9.29 -9.38 -0.59
CA SER A 68 -9.69 -10.49 0.29
C SER A 68 -8.58 -11.54 0.24
N LEU A 69 -7.82 -11.72 1.33
CA LEU A 69 -7.08 -12.95 1.73
C LEU A 69 -5.96 -12.73 2.78
N ASP A 70 -5.74 -11.52 3.33
CA ASP A 70 -4.79 -11.31 4.44
C ASP A 70 -5.51 -11.28 5.81
N SER A 71 -6.31 -12.31 6.09
CA SER A 71 -7.24 -12.32 7.24
C SER A 71 -6.71 -13.07 8.47
N SER A 72 -5.42 -12.95 8.82
CA SER A 72 -4.95 -13.52 10.09
C SER A 72 -3.63 -12.98 10.68
N MET A 73 -2.89 -12.10 10.00
CA MET A 73 -1.63 -11.56 10.53
C MET A 73 -1.66 -10.04 10.41
N GLY A 74 -1.82 -9.34 11.54
CA GLY A 74 -1.94 -7.87 11.57
C GLY A 74 -3.38 -7.34 11.50
N ASP A 75 -4.36 -8.13 11.93
CA ASP A 75 -5.78 -7.76 11.96
C ASP A 75 -6.07 -6.47 12.73
N TRP A 76 -5.30 -6.18 13.79
CA TRP A 76 -5.41 -4.93 14.55
C TRP A 76 -4.56 -3.78 13.97
N CYS A 77 -3.53 -4.10 13.19
CA CYS A 77 -2.63 -3.11 12.62
C CYS A 77 -3.35 -2.32 11.53
N THR A 78 -3.23 -1.01 11.60
CA THR A 78 -3.82 -0.07 10.65
C THR A 78 -2.94 1.17 10.58
N THR A 79 -3.16 2.04 9.61
CA THR A 79 -2.33 3.24 9.45
C THR A 79 -2.68 4.31 10.48
N ASP A 80 -1.72 5.22 10.68
CA ASP A 80 -1.86 6.45 11.47
C ASP A 80 -2.06 6.24 12.98
N ILE A 81 -1.84 5.02 13.46
CA ILE A 81 -1.78 4.68 14.89
C ILE A 81 -0.35 4.59 15.39
N GLU A 82 -0.18 4.87 16.68
CA GLU A 82 1.08 4.85 17.41
C GLU A 82 1.30 3.46 18.02
N VAL A 83 2.47 2.88 17.74
CA VAL A 83 2.83 1.53 18.17
C VAL A 83 4.20 1.54 18.83
N ARG A 84 4.40 0.61 19.77
CA ARG A 84 5.68 0.35 20.40
C ARG A 84 6.27 -0.94 19.87
N ILE A 85 7.54 -0.93 19.53
CA ILE A 85 8.28 -2.15 19.18
C ILE A 85 8.55 -2.91 20.49
N HIS A 86 7.92 -4.06 20.68
CA HIS A 86 8.08 -4.85 21.92
C HIS A 86 9.23 -5.86 21.82
N THR A 87 9.44 -6.44 20.64
CA THR A 87 10.49 -7.46 20.39
C THR A 87 11.09 -7.25 19.01
N HIS A 88 12.40 -7.30 18.87
CA HIS A 88 13.07 -7.20 17.57
C HIS A 88 14.49 -7.75 17.68
N ASP A 89 15.08 -8.23 16.57
CA ASP A 89 16.46 -8.73 16.56
C ASP A 89 17.49 -7.62 16.84
N ASP A 90 17.19 -6.43 16.34
CA ASP A 90 17.91 -5.20 16.67
C ASP A 90 17.39 -4.64 18.00
N THR A 91 18.23 -4.72 19.04
CA THR A 91 17.90 -4.28 20.40
C THR A 91 17.71 -2.77 20.50
N ASP A 92 18.30 -1.99 19.61
CA ASP A 92 18.18 -0.53 19.64
C ASP A 92 16.78 -0.07 19.24
N LEU A 93 16.07 -0.88 18.45
CA LEU A 93 14.68 -0.62 18.05
C LEU A 93 13.67 -0.96 19.16
N VAL A 94 14.01 -1.87 20.07
CA VAL A 94 13.09 -2.34 21.11
C VAL A 94 12.76 -1.21 22.09
N GLY A 95 11.48 -1.04 22.39
CA GLY A 95 10.97 0.01 23.26
C GLY A 95 10.71 1.34 22.56
N GLN A 96 11.21 1.53 21.33
CA GLN A 96 10.90 2.73 20.56
C GLN A 96 9.42 2.76 20.15
N THR A 97 8.92 3.98 20.01
CA THR A 97 7.55 4.26 19.58
C THR A 97 7.55 4.92 18.21
N GLY A 98 6.64 4.49 17.34
CA GLY A 98 6.51 5.01 15.99
C GLY A 98 5.09 4.96 15.47
N ILE A 99 4.90 5.44 14.25
CA ILE A 99 3.58 5.52 13.61
C ILE A 99 3.53 4.55 12.44
N ILE A 100 2.50 3.71 12.36
CA ILE A 100 2.29 2.84 11.20
C ILE A 100 1.91 3.71 9.99
N ARG A 101 2.69 3.58 8.90
CA ARG A 101 2.44 4.26 7.62
C ARG A 101 1.75 3.37 6.62
N THR A 102 2.15 2.10 6.57
CA THR A 102 1.56 1.09 5.69
C THR A 102 1.54 -0.26 6.40
N VAL A 103 0.56 -1.09 6.03
CA VAL A 103 0.45 -2.49 6.46
C VAL A 103 0.40 -3.34 5.20
N SER A 104 1.22 -4.40 5.12
CA SER A 104 1.30 -5.27 3.95
C SER A 104 1.68 -6.68 4.38
N ASN A 105 0.75 -7.63 4.24
CA ASN A 105 0.95 -9.06 4.51
C ASN A 105 1.57 -9.32 5.91
N GLY A 106 0.97 -8.76 6.96
CA GLY A 106 1.49 -8.86 8.34
C GLY A 106 2.77 -8.06 8.65
N VAL A 107 3.34 -7.35 7.68
CA VAL A 107 4.50 -6.46 7.89
C VAL A 107 4.04 -5.01 7.87
N CYS A 108 4.42 -4.25 8.90
CA CYS A 108 4.11 -2.83 9.03
C CYS A 108 5.34 -1.98 8.73
N SER A 109 5.16 -0.91 7.95
CA SER A 109 6.16 0.16 7.86
C SER A 109 5.90 1.15 8.99
N VAL A 110 6.80 1.21 9.96
CA VAL A 110 6.70 2.05 11.16
C VAL A 110 7.69 3.21 11.05
N PHE A 111 7.17 4.44 11.06
CA PHE A 111 7.99 5.65 11.11
C PHE A 111 8.42 5.94 12.56
N LEU A 112 9.73 5.87 12.82
CA LEU A 112 10.33 6.16 14.11
C LEU A 112 10.77 7.62 14.15
N ARG A 113 10.10 8.44 14.95
CA ARG A 113 10.39 9.89 15.00
C ARG A 113 11.80 10.20 15.50
N GLN A 114 12.33 9.38 16.41
CA GLN A 114 13.67 9.59 16.98
C GLN A 114 14.78 9.34 15.96
N GLU A 115 14.57 8.41 15.03
CA GLU A 115 15.53 8.03 14.00
C GLU A 115 15.27 8.71 12.65
N ASP A 116 14.17 9.46 12.54
CA ASP A 116 13.68 10.11 11.33
C ASP A 116 13.65 9.18 10.10
N ARG A 117 13.27 7.92 10.32
CA ARG A 117 13.20 6.89 9.26
C ARG A 117 12.05 5.91 9.48
N SER A 118 11.70 5.22 8.39
CA SER A 118 10.77 4.09 8.46
C SER A 118 11.51 2.77 8.54
N VAL A 119 11.05 1.88 9.40
CA VAL A 119 11.51 0.51 9.55
C VAL A 119 10.38 -0.47 9.27
N SER A 120 10.70 -1.64 8.72
CA SER A 120 9.73 -2.70 8.45
C SER A 120 9.71 -3.67 9.61
N ILE A 121 8.58 -3.78 10.31
CA ILE A 121 8.43 -4.59 11.52
C ILE A 121 7.24 -5.53 11.35
N VAL A 122 7.43 -6.79 11.71
CA VAL A 122 6.37 -7.81 11.72
C VAL A 122 5.32 -7.44 12.77
N SER A 123 4.02 -7.61 12.46
CA SER A 123 2.93 -7.13 13.31
C SER A 123 2.96 -7.67 14.74
N GLU A 124 3.43 -8.90 14.91
CA GLU A 124 3.57 -9.63 16.17
C GLU A 124 4.63 -9.02 17.09
N HIS A 125 5.55 -8.24 16.53
CA HIS A 125 6.60 -7.52 17.24
C HIS A 125 6.15 -6.14 17.71
N LEU A 126 4.93 -5.73 17.36
CA LEU A 126 4.35 -4.45 17.71
C LEU A 126 3.33 -4.62 18.83
N ALA A 127 3.23 -3.59 19.68
CA ALA A 127 2.18 -3.44 20.65
C ALA A 127 1.46 -2.10 20.43
N PRO A 128 0.12 -2.04 20.52
CA PRO A 128 -0.61 -0.79 20.44
C PRO A 128 -0.24 0.13 21.61
N VAL A 129 -0.12 1.43 21.36
CA VAL A 129 0.03 2.43 22.42
C VAL A 129 -1.36 2.82 22.91
N PRO A 130 -1.70 2.58 24.19
CA PRO A 130 -3.02 2.95 24.71
C PRO A 130 -3.16 4.48 24.76
N PRO A 131 -4.32 5.03 24.36
CA PRO A 131 -4.57 6.47 24.42
C PRO A 131 -4.82 6.94 25.86
N ASN A 132 -4.45 8.19 26.15
CA ASN A 132 -4.74 8.87 27.41
C ASN A 132 -5.93 9.84 27.27
N SER A 133 -6.39 10.40 28.38
CA SER A 133 -7.45 11.42 28.36
C SER A 133 -7.03 12.62 27.50
N GLY A 134 -7.90 13.01 26.55
CA GLY A 134 -7.61 14.07 25.57
C GLY A 134 -6.98 13.58 24.27
N ASP A 135 -6.40 12.37 24.22
CA ASP A 135 -5.81 11.82 23.00
C ASP A 135 -6.89 11.43 21.99
N GLU A 136 -6.54 11.57 20.70
CA GLU A 136 -7.26 10.93 19.61
C GLU A 136 -6.84 9.45 19.50
N PHE A 137 -7.80 8.61 19.13
CA PHE A 137 -7.59 7.18 19.01
C PHE A 137 -8.32 6.60 17.82
N LYS A 138 -7.89 5.41 17.41
CA LYS A 138 -8.61 4.55 16.47
C LYS A 138 -8.97 3.24 17.16
N VAL A 139 -10.17 2.74 16.88
CA VAL A 139 -10.65 1.43 17.35
C VAL A 139 -9.95 0.35 16.51
N ILE A 140 -9.25 -0.58 17.17
CA ILE A 140 -8.46 -1.65 16.53
C ILE A 140 -9.08 -3.04 16.65
N HIS A 141 -10.11 -3.21 17.49
CA HIS A 141 -10.85 -4.46 17.65
C HIS A 141 -12.37 -4.23 17.74
N GLY A 142 -13.15 -5.27 17.45
CA GLY A 142 -14.61 -5.23 17.53
C GLY A 142 -15.30 -4.74 16.25
N GLU A 143 -16.61 -4.54 16.33
CA GLU A 143 -17.46 -4.16 15.19
C GLU A 143 -17.19 -2.75 14.68
N GLU A 144 -16.72 -1.85 15.56
CA GLU A 144 -16.42 -0.45 15.23
C GLU A 144 -14.97 -0.23 14.80
N ARG A 145 -14.22 -1.30 14.43
CA ARG A 145 -12.82 -1.19 13.96
C ARG A 145 -12.69 -0.14 12.85
N GLU A 146 -11.59 0.61 12.88
CA GLU A 146 -11.30 1.81 12.06
C GLU A 146 -12.06 3.08 12.45
N SER A 147 -13.00 3.03 13.39
CA SER A 147 -13.63 4.26 13.91
C SER A 147 -12.61 5.09 14.67
N VAL A 148 -12.68 6.41 14.49
CA VAL A 148 -11.82 7.38 15.16
C VAL A 148 -12.63 8.15 16.19
N GLY A 149 -11.99 8.50 17.30
CA GLY A 149 -12.62 9.27 18.36
C GLY A 149 -11.60 9.98 19.24
N ARG A 150 -12.11 10.59 20.31
CA ARG A 150 -11.29 11.24 21.34
C ARG A 150 -11.63 10.71 22.72
N VAL A 151 -10.61 10.43 23.52
CA VAL A 151 -10.81 10.03 24.92
C VAL A 151 -11.24 11.25 25.73
N LEU A 152 -12.35 11.13 26.46
CA LEU A 152 -12.85 12.16 27.36
C LEU A 152 -12.25 12.01 28.76
N SER A 153 -12.26 10.78 29.30
CA SER A 153 -11.72 10.48 30.62
C SER A 153 -11.43 8.99 30.80
N LYS A 154 -10.55 8.66 31.75
CA LYS A 154 -10.31 7.29 32.21
C LYS A 154 -11.19 6.98 33.42
N GLN A 155 -11.84 5.83 33.41
CA GLN A 155 -12.60 5.32 34.54
C GLN A 155 -11.74 4.38 35.41
N GLU A 156 -12.31 3.85 36.49
CA GLU A 156 -11.62 2.85 37.31
C GLU A 156 -11.51 1.53 36.51
N GLY A 157 -10.31 0.93 36.49
CA GLY A 157 -9.98 -0.20 35.62
C GLY A 157 -9.48 0.19 34.22
N ASP A 158 -9.57 -0.75 33.26
CA ASP A 158 -9.13 -0.57 31.88
C ASP A 158 -10.29 -0.19 30.94
N VAL A 159 -11.08 0.81 31.35
CA VAL A 159 -12.19 1.35 30.57
C VAL A 159 -12.02 2.87 30.40
N LEU A 160 -12.21 3.34 29.17
CA LEU A 160 -12.16 4.74 28.79
C LEU A 160 -13.56 5.24 28.38
N VAL A 161 -13.92 6.43 28.85
CA VAL A 161 -15.07 7.17 28.33
C VAL A 161 -14.60 7.94 27.11
N CYS A 162 -15.14 7.60 25.95
CA CYS A 162 -14.71 8.08 24.64
C CYS A 162 -15.86 8.75 23.91
N LYS A 163 -15.53 9.65 22.98
CA LYS A 163 -16.48 10.23 22.03
C LYS A 163 -16.16 9.73 20.62
N ILE A 164 -17.11 9.06 19.98
CA ILE A 164 -17.04 8.54 18.61
C ILE A 164 -18.29 9.03 17.87
N ASN A 165 -18.15 9.73 16.74
CA ASN A 165 -19.29 10.26 15.96
C ASN A 165 -20.34 11.04 16.78
N ASP A 166 -19.87 11.89 17.70
CA ASP A 166 -20.70 12.61 18.67
C ASP A 166 -21.36 11.80 19.80
N ASP A 167 -21.32 10.46 19.72
CA ASP A 167 -21.80 9.58 20.77
C ASP A 167 -20.74 9.32 21.85
N VAL A 168 -21.17 9.37 23.11
CA VAL A 168 -20.33 9.01 24.26
C VAL A 168 -20.45 7.52 24.52
N LYS A 169 -19.32 6.82 24.50
CA LYS A 169 -19.23 5.35 24.67
C LYS A 169 -18.19 4.99 25.72
N MET A 170 -18.41 3.88 26.42
CA MET A 170 -17.42 3.27 27.29
C MET A 170 -16.74 2.14 26.52
N MET A 171 -15.43 2.24 26.34
CA MET A 171 -14.65 1.32 25.54
C MET A 171 -13.49 0.76 26.37
N PRO A 172 -13.19 -0.54 26.29
CA PRO A 172 -12.05 -1.09 26.98
C PRO A 172 -10.74 -0.62 26.33
N VAL A 173 -9.71 -0.34 27.14
CA VAL A 173 -8.44 0.25 26.67
C VAL A 173 -7.79 -0.59 25.58
N ASN A 174 -7.84 -1.92 25.68
CA ASN A 174 -7.21 -2.83 24.72
C ASN A 174 -7.88 -2.86 23.34
N TYR A 175 -9.04 -2.22 23.16
CA TYR A 175 -9.69 -2.08 21.85
C TYR A 175 -9.25 -0.82 21.11
N LEU A 176 -8.45 0.02 21.75
CA LEU A 176 -8.13 1.36 21.28
C LEU A 176 -6.62 1.50 21.11
N CYS A 177 -6.22 2.19 20.05
CA CYS A 177 -4.84 2.59 19.85
C CYS A 177 -4.76 4.09 19.63
N LYS A 178 -3.78 4.73 20.28
CA LYS A 178 -3.51 6.15 20.14
C LYS A 178 -3.20 6.48 18.67
N MET A 179 -3.78 7.57 18.17
CA MET A 179 -3.45 8.07 16.85
C MET A 179 -2.30 9.05 16.90
N LYS A 180 -1.63 9.23 15.75
CA LYS A 180 -0.65 10.30 15.60
C LYS A 180 -1.27 11.64 16.02
N SER A 181 -0.59 12.36 16.91
CA SER A 181 -0.95 13.75 17.18
C SER A 181 -0.67 14.56 15.90
N ILE A 182 -1.67 15.33 15.46
CA ILE A 182 -1.49 16.41 14.48
C ILE A 182 -0.74 17.52 15.24
N ASP A 183 0.57 17.58 15.04
CA ASP A 183 1.39 18.74 15.38
C ASP A 183 1.26 19.82 14.28
#